data_AF-A0A538AM68-F1
#
_entry.id   AF-A0A538AM68-F1
#
_cell.length_a   1.000
_cell.length_b   1.000
_cell.length_c   1.000
_cell.angle_alpha   90.00
_cell.angle_beta   90.00
_cell.angle_gamma   90.00
#
_symmetry.space_group_name_H-M   'P 1'
#
loop_
_entity.id
_entity.type
_entity.pdbx_description
1 polymer ?
#
loop_
_entity_poly.entity_id
_entity_poly.type
_entity_poly.pdbx_seq_one_letter_code
_entity_poly.pdbx_strand_id
1 'polypeptide(L)'
;STEEKGIAGLCNVGREAYPDDSQFDPNSKYFDPRSTPEEPRWWMPDVGFVRRFPRVITLAELRTVPGLEQMVLLNRSRLSVQPVAEEEWQIIMQLAEQA
;
A
#
# COMPACT_ATOMS: atom_id res chain seq x y z
N SER A 1 11.07 11.67 -1.31
CA SER A 1 9.69 12.16 -1.12
C SER A 1 9.09 12.33 -2.50
N THR A 2 7.84 11.89 -2.73
CA THR A 2 7.09 12.28 -3.93
C THR A 2 6.63 13.74 -3.74
N GLU A 3 6.47 14.49 -4.82
CA GLU A 3 5.88 15.84 -4.75
C GLU A 3 4.38 15.76 -4.49
N GLU A 4 3.71 14.75 -5.07
CA GLU A 4 2.27 14.53 -4.94
C GLU A 4 1.99 13.18 -4.27
N LYS A 5 1.20 13.19 -3.19
CA LYS A 5 0.81 11.99 -2.43
C LYS A 5 -0.55 11.51 -2.90
N GLY A 6 -0.66 10.25 -3.31
CA GLY A 6 -1.91 9.69 -3.79
C GLY A 6 -1.77 8.28 -4.36
N ILE A 7 -2.84 7.80 -5.00
CA ILE A 7 -2.91 6.50 -5.65
C ILE A 7 -2.50 6.69 -7.12
N ALA A 8 -1.42 6.02 -7.54
CA ALA A 8 -0.83 6.18 -8.87
C ALA A 8 -1.12 5.03 -9.84
N GLY A 9 -1.63 3.90 -9.34
CA GLY A 9 -1.84 2.71 -10.15
C GLY A 9 -2.27 1.51 -9.34
N LEU A 10 -2.24 0.36 -10.01
CA LEU A 10 -2.72 -0.92 -9.51
C LEU A 10 -1.60 -1.96 -9.58
N CYS A 11 -1.51 -2.77 -8.53
CA CYS A 11 -0.69 -3.97 -8.47
C CYS A 11 -1.53 -5.15 -7.98
N ASN A 12 -1.05 -6.38 -8.22
CA ASN A 12 -1.62 -7.59 -7.67
C ASN A 12 -0.62 -8.27 -6.73
N VAL A 13 -1.09 -9.14 -5.83
CA VAL A 13 -0.22 -10.00 -5.04
C VAL A 13 0.21 -11.17 -5.92
N GLY A 14 1.50 -11.24 -6.24
CA GLY A 14 2.09 -12.30 -7.06
C GLY A 14 2.52 -13.51 -6.22
N ARG A 15 2.92 -13.26 -4.97
CA ARG A 15 3.27 -14.30 -3.99
C ARG A 15 2.76 -13.90 -2.62
N GLU A 16 2.20 -14.87 -1.90
CA GLU A 16 1.84 -14.69 -0.49
C GLU A 16 3.06 -14.31 0.35
N ALA A 17 2.80 -13.71 1.51
CA ALA A 17 3.86 -13.19 2.35
C ALA A 17 4.81 -14.30 2.82
N TYR A 18 6.11 -13.99 2.79
CA TYR A 18 7.20 -14.83 3.28
C TYR A 18 8.17 -13.97 4.11
N PRO A 19 9.10 -14.57 4.88
CA PRO A 19 10.02 -13.80 5.70
C PRO A 19 10.83 -12.79 4.89
N ASP A 20 10.92 -11.55 5.39
CA ASP A 20 11.71 -10.49 4.78
C ASP A 20 13.21 -10.70 5.05
N ASP A 21 14.01 -11.09 4.04
CA ASP A 21 15.44 -11.35 4.23
C ASP A 21 16.22 -10.14 4.76
N SER A 22 15.75 -8.91 4.47
CA SER A 22 16.41 -7.68 4.89
C SER A 22 16.38 -7.46 6.40
N GLN A 23 15.51 -8.19 7.12
CA GLN A 23 15.47 -8.15 8.59
C GLN A 23 16.65 -8.87 9.25
N PHE A 24 17.37 -9.73 8.52
CA PHE A 24 18.49 -10.53 9.04
C PHE A 24 19.87 -9.97 8.69
N ASP A 25 19.97 -9.07 7.70
CA ASP A 25 21.24 -8.48 7.27
C ASP A 25 21.61 -7.27 8.16
N PRO A 26 22.70 -7.31 8.95
CA PRO A 26 23.11 -6.19 9.81
C PRO A 26 23.43 -4.89 9.08
N ASN A 27 23.67 -4.95 7.75
CA ASN A 27 23.92 -3.77 6.92
C ASN A 27 22.64 -3.17 6.33
N SER A 28 21.52 -3.90 6.43
CA SER A 28 20.21 -3.42 6.00
C SER A 28 19.70 -2.32 6.93
N LYS A 29 19.08 -1.29 6.34
CA LYS A 29 18.33 -0.28 7.11
C LYS A 29 17.15 -0.89 7.88
N TYR A 30 16.67 -2.05 7.45
CA TYR A 30 15.52 -2.76 8.02
C TYR A 30 15.93 -3.93 8.93
N PHE A 31 17.22 -4.04 9.26
CA PHE A 31 17.73 -5.04 10.20
C PHE A 31 16.97 -5.01 11.53
N ASP A 32 16.53 -6.17 12.01
CA ASP A 32 15.95 -6.34 13.34
C ASP A 32 16.76 -7.38 14.13
N PRO A 33 17.58 -6.95 15.11
CA PRO A 33 18.42 -7.87 15.88
C PRO A 33 17.63 -8.88 16.74
N ARG A 34 16.31 -8.70 16.87
CA ARG A 34 15.41 -9.62 17.58
C ARG A 34 14.69 -10.58 16.65
N SER A 35 14.96 -10.55 15.35
CA SER A 35 14.39 -11.49 14.38
C SER A 35 15.42 -12.55 13.99
N THR A 36 15.05 -13.83 14.09
CA THR A 36 15.90 -14.95 13.68
C THR A 36 15.29 -15.69 12.49
N PRO A 37 16.09 -16.43 11.69
CA PRO A 37 15.56 -17.24 10.59
C PRO A 37 14.49 -18.24 11.03
N GLU A 38 14.57 -18.75 12.26
CA GLU A 38 13.60 -19.69 12.84
C GLU A 38 12.33 -18.98 13.34
N GLU A 39 12.43 -17.72 13.76
CA GLU A 39 11.33 -16.90 14.29
C GLU A 39 11.27 -15.52 13.59
N PRO A 40 10.93 -15.46 12.29
CA PRO A 40 10.88 -14.22 11.52
C PRO A 40 9.75 -13.31 11.99
N ARG A 41 10.07 -12.04 12.27
CA ARG A 41 9.10 -11.04 12.75
C ARG A 41 8.47 -10.23 11.62
N TRP A 42 9.19 -10.04 10.52
CA TRP A 42 8.79 -9.25 9.36
C TRP A 42 8.54 -10.14 8.16
N TRP A 43 7.47 -9.84 7.43
CA TRP A 43 7.00 -10.63 6.31
C TRP A 43 6.70 -9.70 5.15
N MET A 44 7.09 -10.09 3.94
CA MET A 44 6.83 -9.35 2.70
C MET A 44 6.14 -10.25 1.68
N PRO A 45 5.10 -9.77 0.97
CA PRO A 45 4.63 -10.41 -0.26
C PRO A 45 5.41 -9.90 -1.48
N ASP A 46 5.36 -10.66 -2.57
CA ASP A 46 5.72 -10.12 -3.88
C ASP A 46 4.49 -9.49 -4.53
N VAL A 47 4.66 -8.32 -5.14
CA VAL A 47 3.62 -7.64 -5.90
C VAL A 47 3.99 -7.52 -7.38
N GLY A 48 3.02 -7.77 -8.25
CA GLY A 48 3.13 -7.60 -9.69
C GLY A 48 2.52 -6.27 -10.14
N PHE A 49 3.17 -5.58 -11.06
CA PHE A 49 2.60 -4.41 -11.70
C PHE A 49 1.42 -4.83 -12.60
N VAL A 50 0.27 -4.15 -12.46
CA VAL A 50 -0.89 -4.37 -13.32
C VAL A 50 -1.05 -3.22 -14.30
N ARG A 51 -1.23 -1.99 -13.80
CA ARG A 51 -1.36 -0.80 -14.65
C ARG A 51 -1.07 0.49 -13.89
N ARG A 52 -0.66 1.52 -14.62
CA ARG A 52 -0.62 2.91 -14.14
C ARG A 52 -1.98 3.58 -14.40
N PHE A 53 -2.39 4.46 -13.51
CA PHE A 53 -3.55 5.33 -13.76
C PHE A 53 -3.16 6.53 -14.64
N PRO A 54 -4.08 7.10 -15.43
CA PRO A 54 -3.79 8.25 -16.29
C PRO A 54 -3.37 9.48 -15.49
N ARG A 55 -3.82 9.58 -14.22
CA ARG A 55 -3.46 10.62 -13.26
C ARG A 55 -3.26 10.02 -11.87
N VAL A 56 -2.64 10.78 -10.97
CA VAL A 56 -2.61 10.45 -9.54
C VAL A 56 -3.93 10.88 -8.91
N ILE A 57 -4.60 9.98 -8.19
CA ILE A 57 -5.75 10.34 -7.35
C ILE A 57 -5.19 10.83 -6.03
N THR A 58 -5.26 12.15 -5.80
CA THR A 58 -4.52 12.78 -4.70
C THR A 58 -5.15 12.49 -3.35
N LEU A 59 -4.35 12.53 -2.28
CA LEU A 59 -4.89 12.42 -0.92
C LEU A 59 -5.89 13.55 -0.60
N ALA A 60 -5.72 14.73 -1.20
CA ALA A 60 -6.65 15.84 -1.04
C ALA A 60 -8.02 15.55 -1.69
N GLU A 61 -8.00 15.02 -2.92
CA GLU A 61 -9.19 14.59 -3.65
C GLU A 61 -9.95 13.49 -2.90
N LEU A 62 -9.24 12.45 -2.45
CA LEU A 62 -9.85 11.33 -1.70
C LEU A 62 -10.65 11.80 -0.47
N ARG A 63 -10.23 12.90 0.17
CA ARG A 63 -10.94 13.48 1.33
C ARG A 63 -12.25 14.17 0.97
N THR A 64 -12.45 14.52 -0.29
CA THR A 64 -13.65 15.22 -0.78
C THR A 64 -14.67 14.29 -1.41
N VAL A 65 -14.32 13.02 -1.65
CA VAL A 65 -15.17 12.06 -2.35
C VAL A 65 -16.14 11.38 -1.38
N PRO A 66 -17.46 11.50 -1.60
CA PRO A 66 -18.45 10.80 -0.79
C PRO A 66 -18.28 9.28 -0.89
N GLY A 67 -18.45 8.57 0.23
CA GLY A 67 -18.29 7.12 0.32
C GLY A 67 -16.89 6.65 0.73
N LEU A 68 -15.91 7.55 0.83
CA LEU A 68 -14.56 7.23 1.32
C LEU A 68 -14.33 7.67 2.78
N GLU A 69 -15.35 8.17 3.47
CA GLU A 69 -15.22 8.76 4.81
C GLU A 69 -14.66 7.77 5.84
N GLN A 70 -14.91 6.48 5.64
CA GLN A 70 -14.45 5.40 6.52
C GLN A 70 -13.14 4.75 6.08
N MET A 71 -12.60 5.13 4.93
CA MET A 71 -11.39 4.52 4.38
C MET A 71 -10.24 4.61 5.37
N VAL A 72 -9.58 3.47 5.61
CA VAL A 72 -8.49 3.36 6.59
C VAL A 72 -7.39 4.39 6.30
N LEU A 73 -7.17 4.71 5.02
CA LEU A 73 -6.14 5.65 4.59
C LEU A 73 -6.39 7.06 5.13
N LEU A 74 -7.66 7.48 5.20
CA LEU A 74 -8.04 8.82 5.62
C LEU A 74 -8.10 8.94 7.14
N ASN A 75 -8.34 7.83 7.84
CA ASN A 75 -8.58 7.76 9.28
C ASN A 75 -7.37 7.26 10.10
N ARG A 76 -6.46 6.47 9.51
CA ARG A 76 -5.28 5.90 10.17
C ARG A 76 -3.99 6.15 9.38
N SER A 77 -3.46 7.35 9.53
CA SER A 77 -2.38 7.90 8.69
C SER A 77 -1.01 7.22 8.76
N ARG A 78 -0.76 6.34 9.75
CA ARG A 78 0.55 5.69 9.96
C ARG A 78 0.61 4.22 9.56
N LEU A 79 -0.47 3.65 9.04
CA LEU A 79 -0.49 2.27 8.57
C LEU A 79 -0.09 2.25 7.08
N SER A 80 0.94 1.48 6.71
CA SER A 80 1.45 1.46 5.32
C SER A 80 0.75 0.44 4.42
N VAL A 81 0.20 -0.63 5.01
CA VAL A 81 -0.58 -1.66 4.32
C VAL A 81 -1.94 -1.73 4.97
N GLN A 82 -3.00 -1.53 4.19
CA GLN A 82 -4.33 -1.31 4.72
C GLN A 82 -5.35 -2.10 3.89
N PRO A 83 -6.41 -2.64 4.53
CA PRO A 83 -7.54 -3.15 3.78
C PRO A 83 -8.30 -2.00 3.12
N VAL A 84 -8.93 -2.30 1.99
CA VAL A 84 -9.85 -1.40 1.29
C VAL A 84 -11.17 -2.15 1.17
N ALA A 85 -12.28 -1.53 1.57
CA ALA A 85 -13.59 -2.14 1.41
C ALA A 85 -13.98 -2.22 -0.07
N GLU A 86 -14.86 -3.14 -0.44
CA GLU A 86 -15.27 -3.32 -1.84
C GLU A 86 -15.89 -2.04 -2.40
N GLU A 87 -16.72 -1.34 -1.63
CA GLU A 87 -17.36 -0.09 -2.04
C GLU A 87 -16.34 1.03 -2.29
N GLU A 88 -15.35 1.14 -1.40
CA GLU A 88 -14.25 2.11 -1.53
C GLU A 88 -13.39 1.80 -2.76
N TRP A 89 -13.12 0.52 -3.01
CA TRP A 89 -12.39 0.05 -4.18
C TRP A 89 -13.08 0.46 -5.48
N GLN A 90 -14.39 0.22 -5.58
CA GLN A 90 -15.17 0.60 -6.76
C GLN A 90 -15.12 2.11 -7.01
N ILE A 91 -15.23 2.93 -5.96
CA ILE A 91 -15.10 4.39 -6.06
C ILE A 91 -13.71 4.78 -6.59
N ILE A 92 -12.64 4.22 -6.03
CA ILE A 92 -11.26 4.50 -6.45
C ILE A 92 -11.06 4.11 -7.92
N MET A 93 -11.59 2.97 -8.35
CA MET A 93 -11.49 2.51 -9.73
C MET A 93 -12.24 3.43 -10.70
N GLN A 94 -13.41 3.94 -10.32
CA GLN A 94 -14.13 4.95 -11.09
C GLN A 94 -13.34 6.25 -11.21
N LEU A 95 -12.76 6.76 -10.11
CA LEU A 95 -11.90 7.94 -10.13
C LEU A 95 -10.67 7.75 -11.01
N ALA A 96 -10.12 6.53 -11.05
CA ALA A 96 -8.97 6.17 -11.86
C ALA A 96 -9.26 6.15 -13.36
N GLU A 97 -10.52 6.00 -13.75
CA GLU A 97 -10.97 6.04 -15.16
C GLU A 97 -11.34 7.45 -15.62
N GLN A 98 -11.57 8.37 -14.69
CA GLN A 98 -11.82 9.78 -14.98
C GLN A 98 -10.49 10.47 -15.29
N ALA A 99 -10.30 10.82 -16.57
CA ALA A 99 -9.16 11.58 -17.07
C ALA A 99 -9.22 13.05 -16.65
#